data_AF-A0A962AIS7-F1
#
_entry.id   AF-A0A962AIS7-F1
#
_cell.length_a   1.000
_cell.length_b   1.000
_cell.length_c   1.000
_cell.angle_alpha   90.00
_cell.angle_beta   90.00
_cell.angle_gamma   90.00
#
_symmetry.space_group_name_H-M   'P 1'
#
loop_
_entity.id
_entity.type
_entity.pdbx_description
1 polymer ?
#
loop_
_entity_poly.entity_id
_entity_poly.type
_entity_poly.pdbx_seq_one_letter_code
_entity_poly.pdbx_strand_id
1 'polypeptide(L)'
;EVVSEGNVGLMQAVKRFEPDKGFRLATYAMWWIRAAIQEYILRSWSLVKMGTTANQKKLFFNLRKAKSQISALEEGDLRPENVAAIAKKLGVSEQEVIDMNRR
;
A
#
# COMPACT_ATOMS: atom_id res chain seq x y z
N GLU A 1 5.93 -17.17 1.79
CA GLU A 1 5.91 -16.24 0.64
C GLU A 1 6.45 -14.85 0.98
N VAL A 2 5.90 -14.13 1.96
CA VAL A 2 6.38 -12.78 2.34
C VAL A 2 7.89 -12.74 2.69
N VAL A 3 8.41 -13.75 3.40
CA VAL A 3 9.84 -13.85 3.70
C VAL A 3 10.68 -14.00 2.42
N SER A 4 10.19 -14.77 1.45
CA SER A 4 10.86 -14.95 0.15
C SER A 4 10.95 -13.63 -0.62
N GLU A 5 9.90 -12.82 -0.58
CA GLU A 5 9.89 -11.48 -1.19
C GLU A 5 10.81 -10.50 -0.44
N GLY A 6 10.89 -10.64 0.89
CA GLY A 6 11.91 -9.96 1.69
C GLY A 6 13.32 -10.30 1.22
N ASN A 7 13.60 -11.57 0.91
CA ASN A 7 14.89 -12.00 0.37
C ASN A 7 15.14 -11.40 -1.03
N VAL A 8 14.12 -11.27 -1.88
CA VAL A 8 14.22 -10.57 -3.17
C VAL A 8 14.63 -9.11 -2.95
N GLY A 9 13.98 -8.41 -2.01
CA GLY A 9 14.33 -7.05 -1.64
C GLY A 9 15.76 -6.93 -1.09
N LEU A 10 16.20 -7.87 -0.26
CA LEU A 10 17.58 -7.93 0.24
C LEU A 10 18.59 -8.09 -0.91
N MET A 11 18.33 -9.00 -1.85
CA MET A 11 19.20 -9.20 -3.03
C MET A 11 19.30 -7.94 -3.88
N GLN A 12 18.21 -7.17 -4.04
CA GLN A 12 18.22 -5.89 -4.74
C GLN A 12 19.06 -4.84 -4.00
N ALA A 13 18.96 -4.79 -2.67
CA ALA A 13 19.75 -3.89 -1.85
C ALA A 13 21.24 -4.17 -1.95
N VAL A 14 21.65 -5.44 -1.81
CA VAL A 14 23.06 -5.85 -1.86
C VAL A 14 23.68 -5.50 -3.22
N LYS A 15 22.95 -5.72 -4.33
CA LYS A 15 23.42 -5.38 -5.68
C LYS A 15 23.66 -3.88 -5.91
N ARG A 16 23.00 -3.01 -5.13
CA ARG A 16 23.04 -1.54 -5.31
C ARG A 16 23.68 -0.82 -4.12
N PHE A 17 24.27 -1.56 -3.19
CA PHE A 17 24.87 -0.97 -1.99
C PHE A 17 26.29 -0.51 -2.28
N GLU A 18 26.59 0.72 -1.90
CA GLU A 18 27.92 1.32 -2.02
C GLU A 18 28.50 1.52 -0.61
N PRO A 19 29.46 0.70 -0.17
CA PRO A 19 30.01 0.76 1.19
C PRO A 19 30.73 2.07 1.49
N ASP A 20 31.31 2.72 0.47
CA ASP A 20 32.09 3.95 0.60
C ASP A 20 31.24 5.17 1.01
N LYS A 21 29.90 5.07 0.93
CA LYS A 21 28.97 6.12 1.36
C LYS A 21 28.80 6.21 2.88
N GLY A 22 29.42 5.31 3.66
CA GLY A 22 29.49 5.41 5.12
C GLY A 22 28.23 4.99 5.90
N PHE A 23 27.23 4.41 5.25
CA PHE A 23 26.02 3.89 5.90
C PHE A 23 26.04 2.36 6.02
N ARG A 24 25.39 1.81 7.06
CA ARG A 24 25.29 0.35 7.24
C ARG A 24 24.37 -0.26 6.18
N LEU A 25 24.77 -1.41 5.63
CA LEU A 25 23.94 -2.20 4.69
C LEU A 25 22.54 -2.45 5.23
N ALA A 26 22.40 -2.75 6.52
CA ALA A 26 21.10 -2.99 7.16
C ALA A 26 20.14 -1.80 7.03
N THR A 27 20.65 -0.57 7.15
CA THR A 27 19.85 0.65 6.99
C THR A 27 19.36 0.82 5.56
N TYR A 28 20.23 0.55 4.58
CA TYR A 28 19.87 0.63 3.17
C TYR A 28 18.90 -0.49 2.75
N ALA A 29 19.20 -1.74 3.14
CA ALA A 29 18.40 -2.91 2.80
C ALA A 29 16.98 -2.86 3.35
N MET A 30 16.76 -2.20 4.49
CA MET A 30 15.43 -2.03 5.06
C MET A 30 14.44 -1.38 4.09
N TRP A 31 14.87 -0.40 3.29
CA TRP A 31 14.01 0.24 2.28
C TRP A 31 13.59 -0.72 1.17
N TRP A 32 14.55 -1.48 0.64
CA TRP A 32 14.30 -2.45 -0.44
C TRP A 32 13.44 -3.63 0.02
N ILE A 33 13.67 -4.13 1.23
CA ILE A 33 12.87 -5.21 1.83
C ILE A 33 11.41 -4.75 1.99
N ARG A 34 11.19 -3.55 2.54
CA ARG A 34 9.82 -3.00 2.68
C ARG A 34 9.14 -2.81 1.33
N ALA A 35 9.85 -2.26 0.35
CA ALA A 35 9.32 -2.03 -0.99
C ALA A 35 8.92 -3.34 -1.69
N ALA A 36 9.76 -4.37 -1.62
CA ALA A 36 9.48 -5.69 -2.20
C ALA A 36 8.24 -6.34 -1.57
N ILE A 37 8.13 -6.29 -0.24
CA ILE A 37 6.96 -6.82 0.47
C ILE A 37 5.68 -6.04 0.11
N GLN A 38 5.73 -4.70 0.06
CA GLN A 38 4.58 -3.89 -0.33
C GLN A 38 4.12 -4.18 -1.76
N GLU A 39 5.05 -4.32 -2.70
CA GLU A 39 4.76 -4.67 -4.09
C GLU A 39 4.16 -6.07 -4.19
N TYR A 40 4.65 -7.04 -3.41
CA TYR A 40 4.07 -8.38 -3.34
C TYR A 40 2.61 -8.34 -2.86
N ILE A 41 2.35 -7.63 -1.76
CA ILE A 41 1.00 -7.50 -1.19
C ILE A 41 0.03 -6.88 -2.22
N LEU A 42 0.47 -5.86 -2.95
CA LEU A 42 -0.34 -5.24 -4.01
C LEU A 42 -0.64 -6.21 -5.16
N ARG A 43 0.29 -7.11 -5.49
CA ARG A 43 0.12 -8.10 -6.56
C ARG A 43 -0.74 -9.30 -6.16
N SER A 44 -0.70 -9.70 -4.89
CA SER A 44 -1.40 -10.90 -4.41
C SER A 44 -2.84 -10.66 -3.99
N TRP A 45 -3.27 -9.41 -3.80
CA TRP A 45 -4.63 -9.09 -3.31
C TRP A 45 -5.74 -9.18 -4.35
N SER A 46 -5.44 -9.09 -5.65
CA SER A 46 -6.44 -9.25 -6.70
C SER A 46 -5.85 -9.88 -7.95
N LEU A 47 -6.56 -10.88 -8.51
CA LEU A 47 -6.23 -11.49 -9.80
C LEU A 47 -6.28 -10.47 -10.95
N VAL A 48 -7.09 -9.40 -10.80
CA VAL A 48 -7.13 -8.29 -11.75
C VAL A 48 -6.17 -7.21 -11.26
N LYS A 49 -5.10 -7.02 -12.02
CA LYS A 49 -4.04 -6.02 -11.79
C LYS A 49 -4.66 -4.67 -11.38
N MET A 50 -4.49 -4.27 -10.12
CA MET A 50 -4.86 -2.92 -9.69
C MET A 50 -4.14 -1.90 -10.57
N GLY A 51 -4.80 -0.78 -10.87
CA GLY A 51 -4.10 0.35 -11.44
C GLY A 51 -2.99 0.76 -10.48
N THR A 52 -1.78 0.83 -10.98
CA THR A 52 -0.58 1.16 -10.19
C THR A 52 -0.53 2.64 -9.80
N THR A 53 -1.66 3.35 -9.85
CA THR A 53 -1.76 4.79 -9.58
C THR A 53 -1.52 5.07 -8.11
N ALA A 54 -0.94 6.24 -7.83
CA ALA A 54 -0.62 6.66 -6.46
C ALA A 54 -1.87 6.68 -5.56
N ASN A 55 -3.02 7.12 -6.10
CA ASN A 55 -4.29 7.18 -5.39
C ASN A 55 -4.82 5.79 -5.02
N GLN A 56 -4.77 4.83 -5.95
CA GLN A 56 -5.22 3.47 -5.68
C GLN A 56 -4.33 2.76 -4.65
N LYS A 57 -2.99 2.92 -4.74
CA LYS A 57 -2.08 2.42 -3.70
C LYS A 57 -2.37 3.06 -2.33
N LYS A 58 -2.61 4.37 -2.30
CA LYS A 58 -2.94 5.09 -1.06
C LYS A 58 -4.24 4.58 -0.44
N LEU A 59 -5.27 4.35 -1.25
CA LEU A 59 -6.53 3.76 -0.83
C LEU A 59 -6.34 2.34 -0.31
N PHE A 60 -5.65 1.47 -1.05
CA PHE A 60 -5.39 0.09 -0.63
C PHE A 60 -4.80 0.00 0.78
N PHE A 61 -3.76 0.78 1.07
CA PHE A 61 -3.08 0.70 2.37
C PHE A 61 -3.82 1.43 3.50
N ASN A 62 -4.60 2.46 3.21
CA ASN A 62 -5.18 3.34 4.24
C ASN A 62 -6.69 3.26 4.38
N LEU A 63 -7.43 2.68 3.43
CA LEU A 63 -8.90 2.68 3.43
C LEU A 63 -9.46 1.99 4.67
N ARG A 64 -8.95 0.82 5.05
CA ARG A 64 -9.38 0.11 6.27
C ARG A 64 -9.17 0.95 7.53
N LYS A 65 -8.00 1.61 7.63
CA LYS A 65 -7.70 2.51 8.75
C LYS A 65 -8.64 3.73 8.76
N ALA A 66 -8.95 4.29 7.59
CA ALA A 66 -9.87 5.39 7.46
C ALA A 66 -11.31 5.00 7.85
N LYS A 67 -11.82 3.84 7.39
CA LYS A 67 -13.12 3.27 7.77
C LYS A 67 -13.23 3.05 9.28
N SER A 68 -12.18 2.51 9.90
CA SER A 68 -12.13 2.28 11.36
C SER A 68 -12.21 3.58 12.17
N GLN A 69 -11.68 4.69 11.67
CA GLN A 69 -11.70 5.97 12.40
C GLN A 69 -13.05 6.67 12.37
N ILE A 70 -13.92 6.32 11.43
CA ILE A 70 -15.26 6.90 11.28
C ILE A 70 -16.36 5.89 11.67
N SER A 71 -15.99 4.80 12.35
CA SER A 71 -16.89 3.70 12.74
C SER A 71 -17.71 3.13 11.58
N ALA A 72 -17.22 3.25 10.33
CA ALA A 72 -17.85 2.71 9.13
C ALA A 72 -17.23 1.35 8.77
N LEU A 73 -17.05 0.49 9.78
CA LEU A 73 -16.48 -0.86 9.61
C LEU A 73 -17.45 -1.85 8.99
N GLU A 74 -18.71 -1.46 8.79
CA GLU A 74 -19.73 -2.34 8.22
C GLU A 74 -19.36 -2.80 6.80
N GLU A 75 -19.64 -4.09 6.55
CA GLU A 75 -19.54 -4.74 5.26
C GLU A 75 -20.73 -4.29 4.42
N GLY A 76 -20.54 -3.25 3.61
CA GLY A 76 -21.57 -2.67 2.78
C GLY A 76 -21.12 -1.40 2.07
N ASP A 77 -22.04 -0.82 1.30
CA ASP A 77 -21.82 0.48 0.66
C ASP A 77 -21.64 1.57 1.73
N LEU A 78 -20.60 2.37 1.57
CA LEU A 78 -20.33 3.50 2.44
C LEU A 78 -21.42 4.57 2.25
N ARG A 79 -21.93 5.11 3.36
CA ARG A 79 -22.78 6.30 3.32
C ARG A 79 -22.08 7.43 2.57
N PRO A 80 -22.78 8.25 1.77
CA PRO A 80 -22.16 9.32 0.97
C PRO A 80 -21.30 10.29 1.82
N GLU A 81 -21.74 10.58 3.04
CA GLU A 81 -21.00 11.39 4.02
C GLU A 81 -19.61 10.80 4.36
N ASN A 82 -19.54 9.47 4.51
CA ASN A 82 -18.31 8.75 4.82
C ASN A 82 -17.39 8.67 3.61
N VAL A 83 -17.96 8.51 2.41
CA VAL A 83 -17.19 8.55 1.14
C VAL A 83 -16.52 9.91 0.98
N ALA A 84 -17.27 11.01 1.12
CA ALA A 84 -16.75 12.36 1.00
C ALA A 84 -15.66 12.65 2.06
N ALA A 85 -15.88 12.20 3.31
CA ALA A 85 -14.89 12.35 4.37
C ALA A 85 -13.59 11.57 4.09
N ILE A 86 -13.69 10.33 3.60
CA ILE A 86 -12.53 9.50 3.24
C ILE A 86 -11.81 10.08 2.02
N ALA A 87 -12.55 10.49 0.99
CA ALA A 87 -12.04 11.11 -0.23
C ALA A 87 -11.22 12.37 0.10
N LYS A 88 -11.79 13.27 0.91
CA LYS A 88 -11.12 14.49 1.37
C LYS A 88 -9.86 14.18 2.20
N LYS A 89 -9.94 13.19 3.09
CA LYS A 89 -8.82 12.81 3.96
C LYS A 89 -7.66 12.17 3.19
N LEU A 90 -7.99 11.34 2.21
CA LEU A 90 -7.01 10.63 1.40
C LEU A 90 -6.62 11.42 0.13
N GLY A 91 -7.29 12.53 -0.17
CA GLY A 91 -7.00 13.36 -1.34
C GLY A 91 -7.23 12.62 -2.67
N VAL A 92 -8.29 11.82 -2.72
CA VAL A 92 -8.69 10.99 -3.88
C VAL A 92 -10.13 11.32 -4.25
N SER A 93 -10.58 10.90 -5.43
CA SER A 93 -11.98 11.10 -5.83
C SER A 93 -12.93 10.18 -5.06
N GLU A 94 -14.18 10.61 -4.88
CA GLU A 94 -15.23 9.79 -4.25
C GLU A 94 -15.49 8.51 -5.04
N GLN A 95 -15.43 8.58 -6.37
CA GLN A 95 -15.58 7.41 -7.25
C GLN A 95 -14.49 6.37 -6.97
N GLU A 96 -13.22 6.78 -6.83
CA GLU A 96 -12.13 5.86 -6.48
C GLU A 96 -12.33 5.20 -5.11
N VAL A 97 -12.94 5.90 -4.14
CA VAL A 97 -13.27 5.34 -2.83
C VAL A 97 -14.37 4.29 -2.94
N ILE A 98 -15.44 4.58 -3.69
CA ILE A 98 -16.56 3.66 -3.92
C ILE A 98 -16.08 2.41 -4.65
N ASP A 99 -15.33 2.59 -5.74
CA ASP A 99 -14.77 1.49 -6.54
C ASP A 99 -13.83 0.61 -5.71
N MET A 100 -13.08 1.19 -4.77
CA MET A 100 -12.22 0.43 -3.85
C MET A 100 -13.01 -0.27 -2.75
N ASN A 101 -14.11 0.31 -2.25
CA ASN A 101 -14.92 -0.29 -1.18
C ASN A 101 -15.76 -1.48 -1.66
N ARG A 102 -16.18 -1.47 -2.92
CA ARG A 102 -17.01 -2.53 -3.54
C ARG A 102 -16.22 -3.74 -4.03
N ARG A 103 -14.90 -3.71 -3.93
CA ARG A 103 -13.99 -4.81 -4.31
C ARG A 103 -13.57 -5.59 -3.09
#